data_AF-E9PY22-F1
#
_entry.id   AF-E9PY22-F1
#
_cell.length_a   1.000
_cell.length_b   1.000
_cell.length_c   1.000
_cell.angle_alpha   90.00
_cell.angle_beta   90.00
_cell.angle_gamma   90.00
#
_symmetry.space_group_name_H-M   'P 1'
#
loop_
_entity.id
_entity.type
_entity.pdbx_description
1 polymer ?
#
loop_
_entity_poly.entity_id
_entity_poly.type
_entity_poly.pdbx_seq_one_letter_code
_entity_poly.pdbx_strand_id
1 'polypeptide(L)' 'MIEAIGNQYVVARPVYSTKTFGEEFKKTHRHHKTFLDHLKGCCSILVASLQDKGMASQ' A
#
# COMPACT_ATOMS: atom_id res chain seq x y z
N MET A 1 -39.16 13.16 14.35
CA MET A 1 -38.59 12.31 15.42
C MET A 1 -38.65 10.89 14.87
N ILE A 2 -37.51 10.22 14.65
CA ILE A 2 -37.52 8.83 14.15
C ILE A 2 -37.51 7.94 15.39
N GLU A 3 -38.66 7.35 15.72
CA GLU A 3 -38.78 6.36 16.79
C GLU A 3 -38.15 5.06 16.31
N ALA A 4 -37.02 4.67 16.92
CA ALA A 4 -36.31 3.45 16.58
C ALA A 4 -37.03 2.23 17.17
N ILE A 5 -37.99 1.69 16.43
CA ILE A 5 -38.61 0.40 16.74
C ILE A 5 -37.74 -0.70 16.11
N GLY A 6 -36.97 -1.41 16.94
CA GLY A 6 -36.14 -2.56 16.54
C GLY A 6 -34.83 -2.20 15.82
N ASN A 7 -34.10 -3.22 15.36
CA ASN A 7 -32.77 -3.15 14.73
C ASN A 7 -32.80 -2.45 13.34
N GLN A 8 -33.26 -1.21 13.29
CA GLN A 8 -33.36 -0.43 12.07
C GLN A 8 -32.03 0.28 11.79
N TYR A 9 -31.27 -0.26 10.83
CA TYR A 9 -30.01 0.34 10.40
C TYR A 9 -30.28 1.42 9.35
N VAL A 10 -30.24 2.67 9.77
CA VAL A 10 -30.33 3.83 8.88
C VAL A 10 -28.95 4.08 8.26
N VAL A 11 -28.90 4.19 6.93
CA VAL A 11 -27.66 4.49 6.19
C VAL A 11 -27.88 5.72 5.33
N ALA A 12 -27.03 6.73 5.51
CA ALA A 12 -27.03 7.98 4.74
C ALA A 12 -25.87 8.04 3.73
N ARG A 13 -25.65 6.97 2.95
CA ARG A 13 -24.58 6.94 1.94
C ARG A 13 -25.13 7.27 0.54
N PRO A 14 -24.38 8.00 -0.30
CA PRO A 14 -24.77 8.26 -1.68
C PRO A 14 -24.84 6.96 -2.50
N VAL A 15 -25.69 6.96 -3.53
CA VAL A 15 -25.88 5.81 -4.43
C VAL A 15 -25.00 6.00 -5.66
N TYR A 16 -24.12 5.03 -5.91
CA TYR A 16 -23.22 5.04 -7.07
C TYR A 16 -23.59 3.95 -8.06
N SER A 17 -23.36 4.21 -9.36
CA SER A 17 -23.34 3.16 -10.37
C SER A 17 -22.00 2.41 -10.32
N THR A 18 -21.96 1.17 -10.81
CA THR A 18 -20.72 0.36 -10.85
C THR A 18 -19.60 1.04 -11.64
N LYS A 19 -19.95 1.81 -12.68
CA LYS A 19 -18.99 2.56 -13.51
C LYS A 19 -18.42 3.75 -12.74
N THR A 20 -19.29 4.57 -12.15
CA THR A 20 -18.90 5.79 -11.43
C THR A 20 -18.07 5.48 -10.18
N PHE A 21 -18.40 4.39 -9.47
CA PHE A 21 -17.66 3.98 -8.28
C PHE A 21 -16.21 3.57 -8.59
N GLY A 22 -15.96 2.89 -9.72
CA GLY A 22 -14.61 2.48 -10.12
C GLY A 22 -13.71 3.63 -10.55
N GLU A 23 -14.30 4.73 -11.05
CA GLU A 23 -13.60 5.94 -11.45
C GLU A 23 -13.20 6.79 -10.25
N GLU A 24 -14.13 6.99 -9.30
CA GLU A 24 -13.94 7.78 -8.09
C GLU A 24 -13.08 7.02 -7.05
N PHE A 25 -13.29 5.72 -6.90
CA PHE A 25 -12.59 4.85 -5.95
C PHE A 25 -11.71 3.83 -6.68
N LYS A 26 -10.65 4.31 -7.33
CA LYS A 26 -9.67 3.44 -7.96
C LYS A 26 -9.01 2.52 -6.93
N LYS A 27 -8.97 1.23 -7.22
CA LYS A 27 -8.24 0.26 -6.40
C LYS A 27 -6.76 0.62 -6.42
N THR A 28 -6.24 1.08 -5.29
CA THR A 28 -4.80 1.24 -5.11
C THR A 28 -4.15 -0.15 -5.16
N HIS A 29 -3.38 -0.41 -6.22
CA HIS A 29 -2.59 -1.63 -6.30
C HIS A 29 -1.43 -1.52 -5.31
N ARG A 30 -1.61 -2.10 -4.11
CA ARG A 30 -0.54 -2.20 -3.13
C ARG A 30 0.37 -3.34 -3.58
N HIS A 31 1.56 -3.01 -4.03
CA HIS A 31 2.60 -4.01 -4.32
C HIS A 31 2.81 -4.88 -3.08
N HIS A 32 2.54 -6.17 -3.20
CA HIS A 32 2.87 -7.12 -2.15
C HIS A 32 4.37 -7.39 -2.21
N LYS A 33 5.10 -7.03 -1.15
CA LYS A 33 6.54 -7.28 -1.08
C LYS A 33 6.79 -8.76 -1.24
N THR A 34 7.55 -9.10 -2.28
CA THR A 34 7.99 -10.47 -2.51
C THR A 34 9.27 -10.74 -1.72
N PHE A 35 9.62 -12.01 -1.50
CA PHE A 35 10.91 -12.37 -0.87
C PHE A 35 12.11 -11.73 -1.60
N LEU A 36 12.03 -11.56 -2.92
CA LEU A 36 13.06 -10.87 -3.71
C LEU A 36 13.19 -9.38 -3.36
N ASP A 37 12.09 -8.71 -3.00
CA ASP A 37 12.12 -7.32 -2.53
C ASP A 37 12.86 -7.20 -1.19
N HIS A 38 12.77 -8.21 -0.34
CA HIS A 38 13.54 -8.28 0.90
C HIS A 38 15.02 -8.59 0.65
N LEU A 39 15.32 -9.48 -0.31
CA LEU A 39 16.68 -9.86 -0.67
C LEU A 39 17.46 -8.72 -1.38
N LYS A 40 16.78 -7.93 -2.23
CA LYS A 40 17.38 -6.74 -2.87
C LYS A 40 17.88 -5.71 -1.86
N GLY A 41 17.17 -5.54 -0.74
CA GLY A 41 17.59 -4.65 0.34
C GLY A 41 18.87 -5.10 1.05
N CYS A 42 19.21 -6.39 0.99
CA CYS A 42 20.44 -6.93 1.60
C CYS A 42 21.67 -6.73 0.67
N CYS A 43 21.47 -6.84 -0.64
CA CYS A 43 22.57 -6.78 -1.61
C CYS A 43 23.11 -5.35 -1.83
N SER A 44 22.27 -4.32 -1.66
CA SER A 44 22.69 -2.92 -1.79
C SER A 44 23.63 -2.46 -0.66
N ILE A 45 23.47 -3.01 0.55
CA ILE A 45 24.33 -2.68 1.71
C ILE A 45 25.72 -3.31 1.59
N LEU A 46 25.80 -4.50 0.99
CA LEU A 46 27.05 -5.22 0.77
C LEU A 46 27.94 -4.55 -0.29
N VAL A 47 27.36 -4.06 -1.39
CA VAL A 47 28.11 -3.33 -2.43
C VAL A 47 28.67 -2.00 -1.92
N ALA A 48 27.88 -1.24 -1.13
CA ALA A 48 28.34 0.03 -0.56
C ALA A 48 29.54 -0.16 0.39
N SER A 49 29.57 -1.29 1.12
CA SER A 49 30.64 -1.60 2.08
C SER A 49 31.95 -2.06 1.43
N LEU A 50 31.92 -2.52 0.17
CA LEU A 50 33.12 -2.93 -0.57
C LEU A 50 33.80 -1.77 -1.31
N GLN A 51 33.05 -0.74 -1.70
CA GLN A 51 33.62 0.44 -2.37
C GLN A 51 34.51 1.27 -1.42
N ASP A 52 34.15 1.33 -0.13
CA ASP A 52 34.88 2.11 0.90
C ASP A 52 36.22 1.48 1.32
N LYS A 53 36.42 0.16 1.11
CA LYS A 53 37.67 -0.54 1.48
C LYS A 53 38.74 -0.55 0.40
N GLY A 54 38.50 0.06 -0.76
CA GLY A 54 39.40 0.07 -1.91
C GLY A 54 40.32 1.29 -2.05
N MET A 55 40.35 2.23 -1.09
CA MET A 55 41.12 3.49 -1.20
C MET A 55 42.00 3.78 0.02
N ALA A 56 42.76 2.79 0.50
CA ALA A 56 43.81 3.02 1.50
C ALA A 56 45.04 2.16 1.21
N SER A 57 45.75 2.48 0.12
CA SER A 57 47.14 2.05 -0.10
C SER A 57 47.81 3.02 -1.06
N GLN A 58 48.39 4.10 -0.53
CA GLN A 58 49.54 4.81 -1.09
C GLN A 58 50.66 4.74 -0.06
#